data_AF-A0A509KY70-F1
#
_entry.id   AF-A0A509KY70-F1
#
_cell.length_a   1.000
_cell.length_b   1.000
_cell.length_c   1.000
_cell.angle_alpha   90.00
_cell.angle_beta   90.00
_cell.angle_gamma   90.00
#
_symmetry.space_group_name_H-M   'P 1'
#
loop_
_entity.id
_entity.type
_entity.pdbx_description
1 polymer ?
#
loop_
_entity_poly.entity_id
_entity_poly.type
_entity_poly.pdbx_seq_one_letter_code
_entity_poly.pdbx_strand_id
1 'polypeptide(L)' 'ADQNALSLMALNRPDIDWVAISQGMGVPARAVDTAEELAIELARALAEPGPHLIQMNL' A
#
# COMPACT_ATOMS: atom_id res chain seq x y z
N ALA A 1 -13.32 -25.94 13.34
CA ALA A 1 -13.84 -24.75 12.63
C ALA A 1 -13.49 -24.90 11.17
N ASP A 2 -14.47 -24.71 10.28
CA ASP A 2 -14.33 -24.97 8.86
C ASP A 2 -13.46 -23.88 8.20
N GLN A 3 -12.39 -24.29 7.52
CA GLN A 3 -11.39 -23.37 6.99
C GLN A 3 -11.98 -22.45 5.91
N ASN A 4 -13.02 -22.92 5.21
CA ASN A 4 -13.78 -22.16 4.22
C ASN A 4 -14.63 -21.04 4.82
N ALA A 5 -15.18 -21.23 6.02
CA ALA A 5 -15.98 -20.20 6.67
C ALA A 5 -15.11 -18.99 7.05
N LEU A 6 -13.84 -19.21 7.40
CA LEU A 6 -12.88 -18.15 7.69
C LEU A 6 -12.45 -17.39 6.43
N SER A 7 -12.26 -18.07 5.29
CA SER A 7 -11.92 -17.40 4.03
C SER A 7 -13.08 -16.59 3.44
N LEU A 8 -14.34 -16.96 3.69
CA LEU A 8 -15.51 -16.18 3.29
C LEU A 8 -15.70 -14.91 4.15
N MET A 9 -15.17 -14.91 5.38
CA MET A 9 -15.10 -13.71 6.24
C MET A 9 -13.84 -12.86 5.95
N ALA A 10 -12.85 -13.42 5.25
CA ALA A 10 -11.68 -12.70 4.75
C ALA A 10 -12.05 -11.91 3.48
N LEU A 11 -12.88 -10.88 3.64
CA LEU A 11 -13.32 -9.98 2.56
C LEU A 11 -12.17 -9.21 1.89
N ASN A 12 -10.94 -9.35 2.38
CA ASN A 12 -9.76 -8.63 1.92
C ASN A 12 -8.83 -9.47 1.03
N ARG A 13 -9.18 -10.69 0.62
CA ARG A 13 -8.26 -11.54 -0.15
C ARG A 13 -8.67 -11.79 -1.60
N PRO A 14 -7.75 -11.62 -2.56
CA PRO A 14 -6.38 -11.08 -2.39
C PRO A 14 -6.40 -9.56 -2.16
N ASP A 15 -5.57 -9.07 -1.22
CA ASP A 15 -5.38 -7.62 -1.02
C ASP A 15 -4.82 -7.04 -2.32
N ILE A 16 -5.35 -5.89 -2.74
CA ILE A 16 -4.90 -5.23 -3.97
C ILE A 16 -3.49 -4.70 -3.74
N ASP A 17 -2.54 -5.12 -4.59
CA ASP A 17 -1.18 -4.58 -4.61
C ASP A 17 -1.16 -3.23 -5.33
N TRP A 18 -1.50 -2.17 -4.59
CA TRP A 18 -1.53 -0.81 -5.11
C TRP A 18 -0.13 -0.29 -5.49
N VAL A 19 0.92 -0.80 -4.83
CA VAL A 19 2.30 -0.48 -5.16
C VAL A 19 2.62 -0.97 -6.57
N ALA A 20 2.34 -2.23 -6.89
CA ALA A 20 2.58 -2.79 -8.21
C ALA A 20 1.77 -2.07 -9.31
N ILE A 21 0.50 -1.75 -9.03
CA ILE A 21 -0.36 -1.01 -9.97
C ILE A 21 0.24 0.38 -10.27
N SER A 22 0.59 1.14 -9.23
CA SER A 22 1.17 2.48 -9.37
C SER A 22 2.47 2.47 -10.16
N GLN A 23 3.36 1.52 -9.87
CA GLN A 23 4.62 1.36 -10.59
C GLN A 23 4.41 1.01 -12.07
N GLY A 24 3.42 0.15 -12.38
CA GLY A 24 3.02 -0.15 -13.76
C GLY A 24 2.50 1.08 -14.53
N MET A 25 1.98 2.08 -13.82
CA MET A 25 1.55 3.37 -14.37
C MET A 25 2.66 4.43 -14.42
N GLY A 26 3.89 4.07 -14.02
CA GLY A 26 5.04 4.98 -13.98
C GLY A 26 5.04 5.93 -12.78
N VAL A 27 4.22 5.68 -11.76
CA VAL A 27 4.15 6.47 -10.53
C VAL A 27 4.95 5.76 -9.43
N PRO A 28 6.02 6.38 -8.89
CA PRO A 28 6.77 5.82 -7.76
C PRO A 28 5.86 5.47 -6.60
N ALA A 29 6.04 4.28 -6.04
CA ALA A 29 5.20 3.79 -4.96
C ALA A 29 5.95 3.01 -3.89
N ARG A 30 5.56 3.20 -2.63
CA ARG A 30 6.10 2.49 -1.47
C ARG A 30 5.00 2.12 -0.48
N ALA A 31 5.06 0.90 0.06
CA ALA A 31 4.25 0.50 1.21
C ALA A 31 5.02 0.79 2.51
N VAL A 32 4.29 1.19 3.55
CA VAL A 32 4.80 1.50 4.89
C VAL A 32 3.91 0.86 5.94
N ASP A 33 4.52 0.44 7.05
CA ASP A 33 3.83 -0.31 8.11
C ASP A 33 3.68 0.52 9.40
N THR A 34 4.30 1.71 9.45
CA THR A 34 4.28 2.59 10.63
C THR A 34 4.00 4.04 10.27
N ALA A 35 3.52 4.82 11.25
CA ALA A 35 3.30 6.25 11.09
C ALA A 35 4.62 7.02 10.88
N GLU A 36 5.70 6.56 11.52
CA GLU A 36 7.04 7.12 11.36
C GLU A 36 7.55 6.93 9.94
N GLU A 37 7.37 5.73 9.37
CA GLU A 37 7.73 5.46 7.97
C GLU A 37 6.88 6.29 7.00
N LEU A 38 5.58 6.43 7.26
CA LEU A 38 4.70 7.29 6.47
C LEU A 38 5.19 8.75 6.48
N ALA A 39 5.55 9.28 7.65
CA ALA A 39 6.05 10.65 7.76
C ALA A 39 7.35 10.85 6.98
N ILE A 40 8.27 9.88 7.02
CA ILE A 40 9.53 9.92 6.26
C ILE A 40 9.27 9.90 4.76
N GLU A 41 8.42 8.99 4.26
CA GLU A 41 8.14 8.89 2.83
C GLU A 41 7.34 10.07 2.31
N LEU A 42 6.40 10.58 3.10
CA LEU A 42 5.65 11.76 2.74
C LEU A 42 6.58 12.97 2.57
N ALA A 43 7.56 13.15 3.46
CA ALA A 43 8.54 14.22 3.34
C ALA A 43 9.39 14.09 2.07
N ARG A 44 9.77 12.87 1.67
CA ARG A 44 10.50 12.60 0.42
C ARG A 44 9.63 12.89 -0.80
N ALA A 45 8.42 12.35 -0.84
CA ALA A 45 7.47 12.52 -1.93
C ALA A 45 7.12 14.00 -2.18
N LEU A 46 7.06 14.83 -1.13
CA LEU A 46 6.81 16.27 -1.26
C LEU A 46 8.03 17.05 -1.78
N ALA A 47 9.25 16.53 -1.60
CA ALA A 47 10.48 17.16 -2.08
C ALA A 47 10.80 16.83 -3.54
N GLU A 48 10.21 15.76 -4.08
CA GLU A 48 10.43 15.30 -5.45
C GLU A 48 9.27 15.73 -6.37
N PRO A 49 9.56 16.19 -7.60
CA PRO A 49 8.51 16.58 -8.54
C PRO A 49 7.76 15.34 -9.05
N GLY A 50 6.43 15.46 -9.11
CA GLY A 50 5.57 14.45 -9.71
C GLY A 50 4.76 13.64 -8.69
N PRO A 51 3.87 12.76 -9.17
CA PRO A 51 3.00 11.97 -8.31
C PRO A 51 3.79 10.88 -7.58
N HIS A 52 3.36 10.57 -6.37
CA HIS A 52 3.85 9.47 -5.56
C HIS A 52 2.66 8.74 -4.94
N LEU A 53 2.74 7.43 -4.84
CA LEU A 53 1.80 6.62 -4.05
C LEU A 53 2.48 6.12 -2.79
N ILE A 54 1.87 6.34 -1.64
CA ILE A 54 2.30 5.74 -0.38
C ILE A 54 1.13 4.91 0.15
N GLN A 55 1.33 3.60 0.25
CA GLN A 55 0.34 2.67 0.81
C GLN A 55 0.65 2.44 2.29
N MET A 56 -0.31 2.73 3.17
CA MET A 56 -0.19 2.35 4.57
C MET A 56 -0.86 1.00 4.78
N ASN A 57 -0.10 0.02 5.27
CA ASN A 57 -0.65 -1.27 5.68
C ASN A 57 -1.18 -1.14 7.12
N LEU A 58 -2.42 -1.57 7.35
CA LEU A 58 -3.10 -1.56 8.64
C LEU A 58 -3.36 -2.98 9.13
#